data_AF-A0A520X6M6-F1
#
_entry.id   AF-A0A520X6M6-F1
#
_cell.length_a   1.000
_cell.length_b   1.000
_cell.length_c   1.000
_cell.angle_alpha   90.00
_cell.angle_beta   90.00
_cell.angle_gamma   90.00
#
_symmetry.space_group_name_H-M   'P 1'
#
loop_
_entity.id
_entity.type
_entity.pdbx_description
1 polymer ?
#
loop_
_entity_poly.entity_id
_entity_poly.type
_entity_poly.pdbx_seq_one_letter_code
_entity_poly.pdbx_strand_id
1 'polypeptide(L)'
;MRSISRRSSFRRRVLTTEYEVSKQNKVRQLREKASYDRETVHAVLDAGLVAHVAFVQDGQPVVVPVLYGREDETVYLHGARKARVIRLLESTGTACINVTLLDGLVFARSAFASSMNYRSVTVFGKARLVDDIDDKKHALHIINEQAMPGRRADLRKSLENELKMTGVIAVDIESASAKISDKMPDDEDCDIDAPVWGGILPLESRFTTLQPDDLVKDGIEPSAALRAMEGKRL
;
A
#
# COMPACT_ATOMS: atom_id res chain seq x y z
N MET A 1 18.46 46.80 17.91
CA MET A 1 17.52 46.05 17.05
C MET A 1 17.72 44.56 17.30
N ARG A 2 16.80 43.91 18.03
CA ARG A 2 16.89 42.49 18.39
C ARG A 2 16.24 41.65 17.29
N SER A 3 17.03 40.75 16.71
CA SER A 3 16.60 39.70 15.78
C SER A 3 15.79 38.64 16.55
N ILE A 4 14.53 38.42 16.15
CA ILE A 4 13.67 37.37 16.68
C ILE A 4 13.83 36.15 15.76
N SER A 5 14.60 35.17 16.25
CA SER A 5 14.66 33.82 15.70
C SER A 5 13.33 33.11 15.94
N ARG A 6 12.55 32.88 14.87
CA ARG A 6 11.39 31.98 14.90
C ARG A 6 11.88 30.54 14.87
N ARG A 7 12.04 29.92 16.05
CA ARG A 7 12.10 28.47 16.16
C ARG A 7 10.70 27.91 15.90
N SER A 8 10.55 27.23 14.77
CA SER A 8 9.37 26.41 14.47
C SER A 8 9.25 25.32 15.54
N SER A 9 8.23 25.41 16.40
CA SER A 9 7.93 24.38 17.38
C SER A 9 7.17 23.25 16.67
N PHE A 10 7.89 22.20 16.26
CA PHE A 10 7.26 20.92 15.94
C PHE A 10 6.72 20.32 17.25
N ARG A 11 5.47 20.64 17.60
CA ARG A 11 4.73 19.86 18.60
C ARG A 11 4.50 18.48 17.98
N ARG A 12 5.19 17.46 18.50
CA ARG A 12 4.93 16.05 18.18
C ARG A 12 3.47 15.78 18.56
N ARG A 13 2.58 15.74 17.56
CA ARG A 13 1.17 15.41 17.78
C ARG A 13 1.15 13.97 18.26
N VAL A 14 0.63 13.73 19.46
CA VAL A 14 0.39 12.36 19.93
C VAL A 14 -0.69 11.81 19.00
N LEU A 15 -0.31 10.85 18.16
CA LEU A 15 -1.25 10.15 17.29
C LEU A 15 -2.11 9.24 18.16
N THR A 16 -3.41 9.25 17.90
CA THR A 16 -4.34 8.28 18.46
C THR A 16 -4.04 6.90 17.87
N THR A 17 -4.33 5.84 18.62
CA THR A 17 -4.17 4.46 18.12
C THR A 17 -5.10 4.14 16.95
N GLU A 18 -6.20 4.89 16.81
CA GLU A 18 -7.22 4.70 15.78
C GLU A 18 -7.41 5.95 14.91
N TYR A 19 -7.83 5.75 13.67
CA TYR A 19 -8.34 6.80 12.79
C TYR A 19 -9.76 7.18 13.21
N GLU A 20 -10.05 8.49 13.22
CA GLU A 20 -11.41 8.96 13.45
C GLU A 20 -12.37 8.43 12.36
N VAL A 21 -13.51 7.90 12.78
CA VAL A 21 -14.54 7.40 11.87
C VAL A 21 -15.41 8.55 11.39
N SER A 22 -15.21 8.95 10.14
CA SER A 22 -15.95 10.00 9.45
C SER A 22 -16.91 9.42 8.40
N LYS A 23 -17.69 10.28 7.74
CA LYS A 23 -18.52 9.86 6.59
C LYS A 23 -17.69 9.29 5.44
N GLN A 24 -16.41 9.65 5.33
CA GLN A 24 -15.54 9.31 4.20
C GLN A 24 -14.97 7.89 4.31
N ASN A 25 -14.51 7.47 5.49
CA ASN A 25 -13.89 6.16 5.71
C ASN A 25 -14.83 5.11 6.34
N LYS A 26 -16.02 5.50 6.84
CA LYS A 26 -16.95 4.58 7.49
C LYS A 26 -17.44 3.48 6.56
N VAL A 27 -17.04 2.25 6.86
CA VAL A 27 -17.56 1.03 6.23
C VAL A 27 -19.03 0.82 6.65
N ARG A 28 -19.91 0.58 5.67
CA ARG A 28 -21.35 0.42 5.90
C ARG A 28 -21.83 -1.02 5.81
N GLN A 29 -21.33 -1.78 4.84
CA GLN A 29 -21.71 -3.17 4.62
C GLN A 29 -20.69 -4.10 5.27
N LEU A 30 -21.17 -5.09 6.04
CA LEU A 30 -20.34 -6.00 6.84
C LEU A 30 -19.40 -5.22 7.78
N ARG A 31 -19.99 -4.37 8.63
CA ARG A 31 -19.26 -3.42 9.50
C ARG A 31 -18.38 -4.11 10.54
N GLU A 32 -18.75 -5.32 10.92
CA GLU A 32 -18.00 -6.19 11.83
C GLU A 32 -16.66 -6.65 11.24
N LYS A 33 -16.49 -6.52 9.92
CA LYS A 33 -15.21 -6.75 9.22
C LYS A 33 -14.31 -5.51 9.19
N ALA A 34 -14.81 -4.35 9.65
CA ALA A 34 -14.08 -3.09 9.57
C ALA A 34 -13.15 -2.89 10.76
N SER A 35 -11.94 -2.43 10.50
CA SER A 35 -11.01 -1.94 11.51
C SER A 35 -10.56 -0.51 11.15
N TYR A 36 -10.33 0.29 12.19
CA TYR A 36 -9.86 1.68 12.08
C TYR A 36 -8.60 1.92 12.91
N ASP A 37 -8.07 0.89 13.58
CA ASP A 37 -6.81 1.00 14.30
C ASP A 37 -5.63 1.08 13.32
N ARG A 38 -4.62 1.86 13.71
CA ARG A 38 -3.43 2.09 12.89
C ARG A 38 -2.63 0.83 12.68
N GLU A 39 -2.52 -0.01 13.69
CA GLU A 39 -1.77 -1.26 13.61
C GLU A 39 -2.28 -2.13 12.47
N THR A 40 -3.59 -2.36 12.40
CA THR A 40 -4.22 -3.15 11.35
C THR A 40 -4.11 -2.46 9.99
N VAL A 41 -4.40 -1.16 9.90
CA VAL A 41 -4.30 -0.41 8.64
C VAL A 41 -2.86 -0.44 8.10
N HIS A 42 -1.89 -0.18 8.95
CA HIS A 42 -0.47 -0.16 8.59
C HIS A 42 0.02 -1.54 8.25
N ALA A 43 -0.38 -2.59 8.98
CA ALA A 43 0.02 -3.97 8.67
C ALA A 43 -0.41 -4.40 7.27
N VAL A 44 -1.62 -4.04 6.81
CA VAL A 44 -2.07 -4.34 5.44
C VAL A 44 -1.29 -3.51 4.40
N LEU A 45 -1.00 -2.23 4.70
CA LEU A 45 -0.15 -1.40 3.84
C LEU A 45 1.29 -1.93 3.80
N ASP A 46 1.82 -2.48 4.87
CA ASP A 46 3.20 -2.96 4.92
C ASP A 46 3.36 -4.32 4.23
N ALA A 47 2.29 -5.12 4.21
CA ALA A 47 2.21 -6.37 3.48
C ALA A 47 2.05 -6.17 1.95
N GLY A 48 1.42 -5.06 1.54
CA GLY A 48 1.14 -4.77 0.14
C GLY A 48 2.36 -4.28 -0.66
N LEU A 49 2.44 -4.72 -1.92
CA LEU A 49 3.40 -4.19 -2.91
C LEU A 49 2.77 -3.15 -3.84
N VAL A 50 1.49 -3.33 -4.18
CA VAL A 50 0.79 -2.53 -5.19
C VAL A 50 -0.36 -1.77 -4.56
N ALA A 51 -0.36 -0.46 -4.79
CA ALA A 51 -1.45 0.44 -4.45
C ALA A 51 -2.23 0.82 -5.71
N HIS A 52 -3.56 0.77 -5.62
CA HIS A 52 -4.46 1.33 -6.63
C HIS A 52 -4.80 2.76 -6.23
N VAL A 53 -4.26 3.72 -6.97
CA VAL A 53 -4.41 5.15 -6.65
C VAL A 53 -5.51 5.73 -7.53
N ALA A 54 -6.56 6.20 -6.89
CA ALA A 54 -7.70 6.83 -7.53
C ALA A 54 -7.61 8.36 -7.44
N PHE A 55 -7.90 9.02 -8.55
CA PHE A 55 -7.99 10.48 -8.67
C PHE A 55 -9.01 10.86 -9.75
N VAL A 56 -9.41 12.13 -9.77
CA VAL A 56 -10.33 12.66 -10.78
C VAL A 56 -9.53 13.35 -11.88
N GLN A 57 -9.81 12.99 -13.14
CA GLN A 57 -9.25 13.63 -14.32
C GLN A 57 -10.38 14.05 -15.25
N ASP A 58 -10.48 15.34 -15.57
CA ASP A 58 -11.49 15.87 -16.50
C ASP A 58 -12.93 15.46 -16.11
N GLY A 59 -13.20 15.39 -14.80
CA GLY A 59 -14.48 14.96 -14.23
C GLY A 59 -14.69 13.44 -14.19
N GLN A 60 -13.74 12.63 -14.68
CA GLN A 60 -13.82 11.17 -14.70
C GLN A 60 -12.94 10.54 -13.61
N PRO A 61 -13.41 9.47 -12.93
CA PRO A 61 -12.57 8.71 -12.02
C PRO A 61 -11.53 7.89 -12.80
N VAL A 62 -10.28 7.94 -12.37
CA VAL A 62 -9.17 7.17 -12.94
C VAL A 62 -8.48 6.42 -11.81
N VAL A 63 -8.11 5.17 -12.07
CA VAL A 63 -7.35 4.33 -11.14
C VAL A 63 -6.05 3.88 -11.82
N VAL A 64 -4.93 4.03 -11.13
CA VAL A 64 -3.61 3.60 -11.61
C VAL A 64 -2.93 2.72 -10.56
N PRO A 65 -2.49 1.50 -10.92
CA PRO A 65 -1.68 0.68 -10.03
C PRO A 65 -0.24 1.18 -10.01
N VAL A 66 0.34 1.32 -8.82
CA VAL A 66 1.74 1.74 -8.61
C VAL A 66 2.37 0.97 -7.46
N LEU A 67 3.69 0.80 -7.51
CA LEU A 67 4.48 0.47 -6.32
C LEU A 67 4.47 1.68 -5.37
N TYR A 68 4.46 1.40 -4.06
CA TYR A 68 4.53 2.42 -3.03
C TYR A 68 5.48 2.00 -1.91
N GLY A 69 5.74 2.92 -1.00
CA GLY A 69 6.33 2.66 0.30
C GLY A 69 5.60 3.46 1.36
N ARG A 70 5.54 2.96 2.59
CA ARG A 70 4.95 3.69 3.72
C ARG A 70 6.02 3.92 4.77
N GLU A 71 6.03 5.12 5.33
CA GLU A 71 6.74 5.42 6.57
C GLU A 71 5.78 6.21 7.46
N ASP A 72 5.57 5.74 8.69
CA ASP A 72 4.63 6.34 9.64
C ASP A 72 3.23 6.60 9.00
N GLU A 73 2.81 7.86 8.93
CA GLU A 73 1.51 8.28 8.38
C GLU A 73 1.60 8.77 6.93
N THR A 74 2.67 8.44 6.21
CA THR A 74 2.87 8.90 4.83
C THR A 74 3.08 7.72 3.88
N VAL A 75 2.30 7.71 2.80
CA VAL A 75 2.49 6.81 1.65
C VAL A 75 3.22 7.56 0.55
N TYR A 76 4.35 7.01 0.09
CA TYR A 76 5.13 7.55 -1.00
C TYR A 76 4.87 6.78 -2.30
N LEU A 77 4.63 7.53 -3.37
CA LEU A 77 4.44 7.04 -4.73
C LEU A 77 5.52 7.63 -5.61
N HIS A 78 5.97 6.93 -6.64
CA HIS A 78 6.91 7.47 -7.62
C HIS A 78 6.51 7.16 -9.05
N GLY A 79 7.12 7.90 -9.98
CA GLY A 79 7.02 7.67 -11.41
C GLY A 79 7.83 8.71 -12.18
N ALA A 80 7.71 8.73 -13.50
CA ALA A 80 8.31 9.83 -14.26
C ALA A 80 7.71 11.17 -13.80
N ARG A 81 8.54 12.21 -13.62
CA ARG A 81 8.09 13.54 -13.19
C ARG A 81 7.04 14.14 -14.12
N LYS A 82 7.11 13.80 -15.41
CA LYS A 82 6.14 14.20 -16.44
C LYS A 82 4.94 13.24 -16.55
N ALA A 83 4.93 12.13 -15.80
CA ALA A 83 3.83 11.20 -15.82
C ALA A 83 2.55 11.89 -15.36
N ARG A 84 1.45 11.51 -16.03
CA ARG A 84 0.12 12.07 -15.80
C ARG A 84 -0.32 11.93 -14.34
N VAL A 85 -0.09 10.75 -13.73
CA VAL A 85 -0.47 10.47 -12.34
C VAL A 85 0.21 11.42 -11.35
N ILE A 86 1.51 11.70 -11.52
CA ILE A 86 2.26 12.61 -10.63
C ILE A 86 1.70 14.03 -10.72
N ARG A 87 1.52 14.55 -11.95
CA ARG A 87 1.00 15.91 -12.16
C ARG A 87 -0.43 16.07 -11.64
N LEU A 88 -1.28 15.07 -11.85
CA LEU A 88 -2.66 15.14 -11.40
C LEU A 88 -2.75 15.10 -9.88
N LEU A 89 -2.04 14.19 -9.22
CA LEU A 89 -2.01 14.12 -7.75
C LEU A 89 -1.43 15.40 -7.13
N GLU A 90 -0.41 15.99 -7.74
CA GLU A 90 0.12 17.31 -7.35
C GLU A 90 -0.93 18.41 -7.48
N SER A 91 -1.69 18.42 -8.58
CA SER A 91 -2.70 19.45 -8.85
C SER A 91 -3.99 19.31 -8.03
N THR A 92 -4.45 18.07 -7.77
CA THR A 92 -5.67 17.80 -7.02
C THR A 92 -5.44 17.89 -5.51
N GLY A 93 -4.18 17.75 -5.08
CA GLY A 93 -3.79 17.81 -3.67
C GLY A 93 -4.39 16.72 -2.79
N THR A 94 -5.07 15.74 -3.39
CA THR A 94 -5.82 14.68 -2.69
C THR A 94 -5.73 13.37 -3.46
N ALA A 95 -5.69 12.27 -2.72
CA ALA A 95 -5.65 10.92 -3.25
C ALA A 95 -6.55 9.99 -2.43
N CYS A 96 -7.12 9.00 -3.13
CA CYS A 96 -7.66 7.80 -2.52
C CYS A 96 -6.76 6.63 -2.92
N ILE A 97 -6.27 5.87 -1.95
CA ILE A 97 -5.38 4.74 -2.18
C ILE A 97 -6.05 3.48 -1.65
N ASN A 98 -6.13 2.45 -2.47
CA ASN A 98 -6.59 1.13 -2.05
C ASN A 98 -5.49 0.08 -2.22
N VAL A 99 -5.31 -0.74 -1.18
CA VAL A 99 -4.46 -1.93 -1.21
C VAL A 99 -5.33 -3.11 -0.82
N THR A 100 -5.26 -4.20 -1.58
CA THR A 100 -6.03 -5.42 -1.34
C THR A 100 -5.12 -6.63 -1.50
N LEU A 101 -5.15 -7.51 -0.50
CA LEU A 101 -4.51 -8.81 -0.47
C LEU A 101 -5.61 -9.87 -0.43
N LEU A 102 -5.58 -10.80 -1.38
CA LEU A 102 -6.55 -11.89 -1.47
C LEU A 102 -5.95 -13.13 -0.81
N ASP A 103 -6.67 -13.69 0.16
CA ASP A 103 -6.18 -14.78 1.01
C ASP A 103 -6.93 -16.11 0.75
N GLY A 104 -8.04 -16.09 0.00
CA GLY A 104 -8.72 -17.32 -0.43
C GLY A 104 -10.14 -17.11 -0.95
N LEU A 105 -10.70 -18.17 -1.53
CA LEU A 105 -12.09 -18.24 -1.97
C LEU A 105 -12.93 -19.00 -0.94
N VAL A 106 -14.12 -18.47 -0.63
CA VAL A 106 -15.06 -19.06 0.33
C VAL A 106 -16.21 -19.67 -0.46
N PHE A 107 -16.32 -20.99 -0.41
CA PHE A 107 -17.37 -21.77 -1.07
C PHE A 107 -18.43 -22.12 -0.04
N ALA A 108 -19.52 -21.39 -0.05
CA ALA A 108 -20.71 -21.72 0.75
C ALA A 108 -21.57 -22.75 0.01
N ARG A 109 -22.57 -23.30 0.69
CA ARG A 109 -23.53 -24.24 0.12
C ARG A 109 -24.51 -23.55 -0.84
N SER A 110 -24.67 -22.22 -0.72
CA SER A 110 -25.32 -21.38 -1.72
C SER A 110 -24.37 -20.37 -2.37
N ALA A 111 -24.66 -20.02 -3.63
CA ALA A 111 -23.90 -18.99 -4.34
C ALA A 111 -24.00 -17.61 -3.66
N PHE A 112 -25.11 -17.35 -2.94
CA PHE A 112 -25.35 -16.10 -2.24
C PHE A 112 -24.41 -15.91 -1.03
N ALA A 113 -24.18 -16.97 -0.25
CA ALA A 113 -23.28 -16.94 0.91
C ALA A 113 -21.79 -17.12 0.54
N SER A 114 -21.50 -17.47 -0.72
CA SER A 114 -20.13 -17.62 -1.22
C SER A 114 -19.41 -16.26 -1.33
N SER A 115 -18.11 -16.25 -1.07
CA SER A 115 -17.34 -15.00 -0.97
C SER A 115 -15.83 -15.23 -1.14
N MET A 116 -15.01 -14.35 -0.57
CA MET A 116 -13.56 -14.46 -0.52
C MET A 116 -13.03 -13.97 0.83
N ASN A 117 -11.89 -14.52 1.24
CA ASN A 117 -11.10 -14.02 2.35
C ASN A 117 -10.03 -13.05 1.82
N TYR A 118 -9.89 -11.91 2.48
CA TYR A 118 -9.06 -10.80 2.03
C TYR A 118 -8.73 -9.86 3.19
N ARG A 119 -7.65 -9.10 2.99
CA ARG A 119 -7.31 -7.92 3.77
C ARG A 119 -7.26 -6.74 2.82
N SER A 120 -8.03 -5.68 3.09
CA SER A 120 -7.97 -4.46 2.28
C SER A 120 -7.92 -3.22 3.13
N VAL A 121 -7.26 -2.19 2.64
CA VAL A 121 -7.21 -0.86 3.25
C VAL A 121 -7.56 0.18 2.21
N THR A 122 -8.41 1.13 2.59
CA THR A 122 -8.64 2.36 1.83
C THR A 122 -8.15 3.54 2.65
N VAL A 123 -7.26 4.32 2.06
CA VAL A 123 -6.65 5.54 2.62
C VAL A 123 -7.17 6.74 1.85
N PHE A 124 -7.53 7.79 2.58
CA PHE A 124 -7.80 9.11 2.04
C PHE A 124 -6.79 10.09 2.62
N GLY A 125 -6.14 10.85 1.76
CA GLY A 125 -5.04 11.71 2.18
C GLY A 125 -4.76 12.87 1.27
N LYS A 126 -3.92 13.79 1.77
CA LYS A 126 -3.40 14.92 1.00
C LYS A 126 -2.18 14.51 0.24
N ALA A 127 -2.22 14.69 -1.07
CA ALA A 127 -1.11 14.43 -1.96
C ALA A 127 -0.28 15.71 -2.16
N ARG A 128 1.04 15.60 -2.06
CA ARG A 128 1.97 16.68 -2.36
C ARG A 128 3.20 16.16 -3.07
N LEU A 129 3.77 16.98 -3.92
CA LEU A 129 5.05 16.68 -4.54
C LEU A 129 6.20 16.80 -3.52
N VAL A 130 7.17 15.91 -3.64
CA VAL A 130 8.44 15.98 -2.91
C VAL A 130 9.49 16.64 -3.81
N ASP A 131 9.72 17.93 -3.59
CA ASP A 131 10.64 18.76 -4.38
C ASP A 131 12.07 18.80 -3.83
N ASP A 132 12.23 18.75 -2.51
CA ASP A 132 13.55 18.69 -1.89
C ASP A 132 14.27 17.39 -2.29
N ILE A 133 15.55 17.52 -2.60
CA ILE A 133 16.33 16.43 -3.17
C ILE A 133 16.63 15.33 -2.14
N ASP A 134 16.82 15.68 -0.87
CA ASP A 134 17.14 14.73 0.17
C ASP A 134 15.87 14.03 0.66
N ASP A 135 14.76 14.77 0.79
CA ASP A 135 13.44 14.18 1.01
C ASP A 135 13.05 13.22 -0.12
N LYS A 136 13.36 13.58 -1.37
CA LYS A 136 13.09 12.70 -2.53
C LYS A 136 13.91 11.42 -2.46
N LYS A 137 15.20 11.50 -2.13
CA LYS A 137 16.05 10.32 -1.95
C LYS A 137 15.54 9.44 -0.81
N HIS A 138 15.07 10.04 0.27
CA HIS A 138 14.47 9.34 1.40
C HIS A 138 13.19 8.61 0.98
N ALA A 139 12.25 9.31 0.36
CA ALA A 139 11.02 8.69 -0.13
C ALA A 139 11.26 7.56 -1.15
N LEU A 140 12.20 7.74 -2.09
CA LEU A 140 12.60 6.66 -3.00
C LEU A 140 13.25 5.48 -2.26
N HIS A 141 13.98 5.75 -1.18
CA HIS A 141 14.49 4.68 -0.33
C HIS A 141 13.35 3.90 0.33
N ILE A 142 12.38 4.59 0.94
CA ILE A 142 11.21 3.93 1.56
C ILE A 142 10.45 3.06 0.56
N ILE A 143 10.21 3.56 -0.66
CA ILE A 143 9.56 2.77 -1.73
C ILE A 143 10.38 1.51 -2.08
N ASN A 144 11.70 1.66 -2.21
CA ASN A 144 12.56 0.51 -2.53
C ASN A 144 12.63 -0.49 -1.37
N GLU A 145 12.72 -0.04 -0.13
CA GLU A 145 12.76 -0.95 1.03
C GLU A 145 11.44 -1.68 1.23
N GLN A 146 10.29 -1.04 0.96
CA GLN A 146 8.98 -1.70 0.98
C GLN A 146 8.95 -2.86 -0.02
N ALA A 147 9.36 -2.62 -1.26
CA ALA A 147 9.25 -3.62 -2.32
C ALA A 147 10.39 -4.65 -2.32
N MET A 148 11.60 -4.21 -1.95
CA MET A 148 12.85 -4.95 -2.08
C MET A 148 13.78 -4.66 -0.88
N PRO A 149 13.44 -5.14 0.33
CA PRO A 149 14.20 -4.85 1.54
C PRO A 149 15.69 -5.16 1.41
N GLY A 150 16.54 -4.20 1.77
CA GLY A 150 18.00 -4.32 1.75
C GLY A 150 18.64 -4.20 0.36
N ARG A 151 17.86 -4.18 -0.74
CA ARG A 151 18.40 -4.15 -2.11
C ARG A 151 19.24 -2.91 -2.38
N ARG A 152 18.94 -1.78 -1.74
CA ARG A 152 19.67 -0.53 -1.93
C ARG A 152 21.17 -0.65 -1.62
N ALA A 153 21.55 -1.50 -0.67
CA ALA A 153 22.95 -1.70 -0.28
C ALA A 153 23.82 -2.29 -1.40
N ASP A 154 23.21 -3.04 -2.32
CA ASP A 154 23.89 -3.67 -3.46
C ASP A 154 24.01 -2.73 -4.68
N LEU A 155 23.27 -1.61 -4.67
CA LEU A 155 23.12 -0.73 -5.83
C LEU A 155 24.03 0.48 -5.73
N ARG A 156 24.47 0.98 -6.90
CA ARG A 156 25.07 2.31 -6.97
C ARG A 156 24.07 3.38 -6.51
N LYS A 157 24.58 4.54 -6.09
CA LYS A 157 23.75 5.71 -5.84
C LYS A 157 23.01 6.14 -7.12
N SER A 158 21.82 6.72 -6.95
CA SER A 158 21.07 7.35 -8.04
C SER A 158 21.86 8.52 -8.61
N LEU A 159 21.86 8.62 -9.93
CA LEU A 159 22.43 9.74 -10.66
C LEU A 159 21.51 10.96 -10.59
N GLU A 160 22.07 12.15 -10.77
CA GLU A 160 21.28 13.39 -10.73
C GLU A 160 20.16 13.43 -11.78
N ASN A 161 20.43 12.93 -12.99
CA ASN A 161 19.43 12.91 -14.06
C ASN A 161 18.27 11.96 -13.72
N GLU A 162 18.55 10.80 -13.09
CA GLU A 162 17.52 9.88 -12.60
C GLU A 162 16.62 10.57 -11.58
N LEU A 163 17.20 11.28 -10.61
CA LEU A 163 16.45 12.03 -9.60
C LEU A 163 15.65 13.20 -10.20
N LYS A 164 16.19 13.89 -11.22
CA LYS A 164 15.52 14.99 -11.93
C LYS A 164 14.32 14.49 -12.74
N MET A 165 14.45 13.32 -13.38
CA MET A 165 13.38 12.73 -14.19
C MET A 165 12.32 11.99 -13.35
N THR A 166 12.59 11.75 -12.07
CA THR A 166 11.68 11.07 -11.15
C THR A 166 10.86 12.06 -10.34
N GLY A 167 9.54 11.91 -10.41
CA GLY A 167 8.58 12.57 -9.54
C GLY A 167 8.19 11.67 -8.39
N VAL A 168 8.05 12.24 -7.20
CA VAL A 168 7.63 11.53 -6.00
C VAL A 168 6.48 12.29 -5.36
N ILE A 169 5.39 11.59 -5.07
CA ILE A 169 4.23 12.13 -4.34
C ILE A 169 4.24 11.53 -2.94
N ALA A 170 4.16 12.39 -1.93
CA ALA A 170 3.86 12.01 -0.56
C ALA A 170 2.37 12.18 -0.33
N VAL A 171 1.73 11.16 0.22
CA VAL A 171 0.31 11.18 0.61
C VAL A 171 0.22 11.01 2.11
N ASP A 172 -0.12 12.08 2.82
CA ASP A 172 -0.33 12.05 4.26
C ASP A 172 -1.70 11.43 4.55
N ILE A 173 -1.72 10.36 5.35
CA ILE A 173 -2.94 9.60 5.68
C ILE A 173 -3.80 10.44 6.63
N GLU A 174 -4.89 11.02 6.12
CA GLU A 174 -5.82 11.82 6.93
C GLU A 174 -6.91 10.95 7.55
N SER A 175 -7.40 9.96 6.80
CA SER A 175 -8.32 8.94 7.30
C SER A 175 -8.12 7.63 6.57
N ALA A 176 -8.40 6.52 7.24
CA ALA A 176 -8.29 5.20 6.65
C ALA A 176 -9.35 4.27 7.22
N SER A 177 -9.61 3.18 6.51
CA SER A 177 -10.34 2.02 7.02
C SER A 177 -9.77 0.75 6.43
N ALA A 178 -9.63 -0.26 7.28
CA ALA A 178 -9.34 -1.62 6.89
C ALA A 178 -10.65 -2.42 6.83
N LYS A 179 -10.70 -3.43 5.95
CA LYS A 179 -11.77 -4.43 5.92
C LYS A 179 -11.15 -5.81 5.72
N ILE A 180 -11.38 -6.70 6.68
CA ILE A 180 -10.78 -8.03 6.76
C ILE A 180 -11.86 -9.11 6.76
N SER A 181 -11.69 -10.11 5.92
CA SER A 181 -12.50 -11.32 5.89
C SER A 181 -11.57 -12.53 5.95
N ASP A 182 -11.73 -13.37 6.97
CA ASP A 182 -10.87 -14.53 7.25
C ASP A 182 -11.68 -15.73 7.77
N LYS A 183 -12.99 -15.75 7.48
CA LYS A 183 -13.95 -16.68 8.09
C LYS A 183 -14.35 -17.81 7.14
N MET A 184 -14.88 -18.89 7.72
CA MET A 184 -15.60 -19.94 7.01
C MET A 184 -16.89 -19.41 6.37
N PRO A 185 -17.49 -20.15 5.42
CA PRO A 185 -18.83 -19.85 4.93
C PRO A 185 -19.84 -19.69 6.07
N ASP A 186 -20.76 -18.74 5.90
CA ASP A 186 -21.88 -18.47 6.80
C ASP A 186 -23.18 -18.86 6.07
N ASP A 187 -23.47 -20.17 6.06
CA ASP A 187 -24.63 -20.74 5.38
C ASP A 187 -25.92 -20.45 6.14
N GLU A 188 -27.03 -20.26 5.42
CA GLU A 188 -28.35 -20.18 6.04
C GLU A 188 -28.83 -21.58 6.47
N ASP A 189 -29.68 -21.65 7.50
CA ASP A 189 -30.19 -22.92 8.04
C ASP A 189 -30.83 -23.82 6.96
N CYS A 190 -31.45 -23.22 5.94
CA CYS A 190 -32.08 -23.94 4.83
C CYS A 190 -31.09 -24.61 3.87
N ASP A 191 -29.82 -24.19 3.88
CA ASP A 191 -28.76 -24.69 3.00
C ASP A 191 -27.92 -25.79 3.68
N ILE A 192 -27.94 -25.93 5.01
CA ILE A 192 -27.02 -26.78 5.79
C ILE A 192 -27.06 -28.26 5.35
N ASP A 193 -28.25 -28.78 5.09
CA ASP A 193 -28.47 -30.18 4.70
C ASP A 193 -28.24 -30.44 3.21
N ALA A 194 -27.91 -29.41 2.42
CA ALA A 194 -27.61 -29.58 1.00
C ALA A 194 -26.40 -30.51 0.82
N PRO A 195 -26.46 -31.51 -0.08
CA PRO A 195 -25.38 -32.47 -0.29
C PRO A 195 -24.26 -31.89 -1.16
N VAL A 196 -23.78 -30.69 -0.82
CA VAL A 196 -22.71 -29.97 -1.50
C VAL A 196 -21.59 -29.66 -0.52
N TRP A 197 -20.36 -29.61 -1.03
CA TRP A 197 -19.19 -29.29 -0.22
C TRP A 197 -19.14 -27.79 0.08
N GLY A 198 -18.82 -27.42 1.33
CA GLY A 198 -18.58 -26.04 1.73
C GLY A 198 -17.24 -25.91 2.46
N GLY A 199 -16.52 -24.82 2.22
CA GLY A 199 -15.21 -24.57 2.81
C GLY A 199 -14.44 -23.41 2.18
N ILE A 200 -13.13 -23.39 2.38
CA ILE A 200 -12.23 -22.35 1.86
C ILE A 200 -11.19 -23.00 0.96
N LEU A 201 -10.90 -22.38 -0.19
CA LEU A 201 -9.69 -22.64 -0.96
C LEU A 201 -8.70 -21.49 -0.70
N PRO A 202 -7.66 -21.68 0.14
CA PRO A 202 -6.68 -20.64 0.40
C PRO A 202 -5.95 -20.21 -0.87
N LEU A 203 -5.67 -18.91 -0.97
CA LEU A 203 -4.84 -18.33 -2.02
C LEU A 203 -3.66 -17.65 -1.36
N GLU A 204 -2.45 -17.98 -1.81
CA GLU A 204 -1.22 -17.41 -1.27
C GLU A 204 -0.42 -16.75 -2.38
N SER A 205 -0.15 -15.45 -2.22
CA SER A 205 0.86 -14.75 -3.02
C SER A 205 2.21 -14.89 -2.33
N ARG A 206 3.21 -15.42 -3.03
CA ARG A 206 4.57 -15.60 -2.50
C ARG A 206 5.63 -15.32 -3.53
N PHE A 207 6.78 -14.86 -3.09
CA PHE A 207 7.97 -14.83 -3.92
C PHE A 207 8.45 -16.27 -4.18
N THR A 208 8.88 -16.52 -5.41
CA THR A 208 9.39 -17.82 -5.84
C THR A 208 10.90 -17.74 -6.05
N THR A 209 11.45 -18.59 -6.90
CA THR A 209 12.89 -18.69 -7.12
C THR A 209 13.42 -17.50 -7.90
N LEU A 210 14.52 -16.91 -7.46
CA LEU A 210 15.28 -15.89 -8.16
C LEU A 210 15.75 -16.43 -9.51
N GLN A 211 15.52 -15.63 -10.55
CA GLN A 211 15.98 -15.94 -11.91
C GLN A 211 17.05 -14.91 -12.28
N PRO A 212 18.29 -15.34 -12.55
CA PRO A 212 19.32 -14.41 -12.99
C PRO A 212 19.03 -13.92 -14.40
N ASP A 213 19.40 -12.66 -14.67
CA ASP A 213 19.48 -12.12 -16.02
C ASP A 213 20.70 -12.74 -16.73
N ASP A 214 20.61 -12.98 -18.05
CA ASP A 214 21.71 -13.47 -18.88
C ASP A 214 22.93 -12.53 -18.86
N LEU A 215 22.74 -11.27 -18.45
CA LEU A 215 23.80 -10.28 -18.31
C LEU A 215 24.57 -10.36 -16.96
N VAL A 216 24.15 -11.23 -16.03
CA VAL A 216 24.87 -11.44 -14.77
C VAL A 216 26.20 -12.13 -15.07
N LYS A 217 27.31 -11.50 -14.65
CA LYS A 217 28.65 -12.05 -14.85
C LYS A 217 28.86 -13.31 -14.01
N ASP A 218 29.71 -14.20 -14.50
CA ASP A 218 30.11 -15.41 -13.80
C ASP A 218 30.60 -15.13 -12.37
N GLY A 219 30.12 -15.95 -11.42
CA GLY A 219 30.46 -15.84 -10.00
C GLY A 219 29.75 -14.74 -9.23
N ILE A 220 28.86 -13.96 -9.86
CA ILE A 220 28.01 -12.99 -9.17
C ILE A 220 26.73 -13.67 -8.67
N GLU A 221 26.59 -13.68 -7.35
CA GLU A 221 25.50 -14.35 -6.65
C GLU A 221 24.51 -13.34 -6.05
N PRO A 222 23.22 -13.70 -5.89
CA PRO A 222 22.27 -12.86 -5.18
C PRO A 222 22.72 -12.58 -3.74
N SER A 223 22.53 -11.34 -3.28
CA SER A 223 22.82 -10.95 -1.91
C SER A 223 21.96 -11.70 -0.90
N ALA A 224 22.40 -11.75 0.36
CA ALA A 224 21.61 -12.35 1.44
C ALA A 224 20.22 -11.71 1.58
N ALA A 225 20.11 -10.40 1.33
CA ALA A 225 18.84 -9.68 1.35
C ALA A 225 17.87 -10.19 0.28
N LEU A 226 18.36 -10.38 -0.96
CA LEU A 226 17.56 -10.94 -2.05
C LEU A 226 17.15 -12.39 -1.79
N ARG A 227 18.08 -13.24 -1.36
CA ARG A 227 17.78 -14.65 -1.02
C ARG A 227 16.75 -14.75 0.10
N ALA A 228 16.82 -13.84 1.08
CA ALA A 228 15.85 -13.80 2.17
C ALA A 228 14.42 -13.42 1.73
N MET A 229 14.20 -13.01 0.49
CA MET A 229 12.85 -12.76 -0.04
C MET A 229 12.17 -14.03 -0.57
N GLU A 230 12.93 -15.01 -1.04
CA GLU A 230 12.36 -16.24 -1.63
C GLU A 230 11.45 -16.96 -0.63
N GLY A 231 10.26 -17.36 -1.08
CA GLY A 231 9.27 -18.05 -0.26
C GLY A 231 8.49 -17.17 0.71
N LYS A 232 8.86 -15.88 0.91
CA LYS A 232 8.05 -14.96 1.72
C LYS A 232 6.68 -14.76 1.09
N ARG A 233 5.65 -14.77 1.94
CA ARG A 233 4.25 -14.48 1.58
C ARG A 233 3.98 -12.98 1.72
N LEU A 234 3.01 -12.49 0.94
CA LEU A 234 2.45 -11.14 1.07
C LEU A 234 1.31 -11.12 2.09
#